data_AF-A0AB33J1I8-F1
#
_entry.id   AF-A0AB33J1I8-F1
#
_cell.length_a   1.000
_cell.length_b   1.000
_cell.length_c   1.000
_cell.angle_alpha   90.00
_cell.angle_beta   90.00
_cell.angle_gamma   90.00
#
_symmetry.space_group_name_H-M   'P 1'
#
loop_
_entity.id
_entity.type
_entity.pdbx_description
1 polymer ?
#
loop_
_entity_poly.entity_id
_entity_poly.type
_entity_poly.pdbx_seq_one_letter_code
_entity_poly.pdbx_strand_id
1 'polypeptide(L)'
;MFLHLRKAVKQAETDANKLNISLQNIWRHLVFYGFQADDLPTVSMGAGDEIFLVYRGSEIDAPTFIKIMEEDGYITKEDFIL
;
A
#
# COMPACT_ATOMS: atom_id res chain seq x y z
N MET A 1 19.97 -3.36 30.89
CA MET A 1 20.22 -2.70 29.59
C MET A 1 19.44 -3.34 28.42
N PHE A 2 19.39 -4.66 28.26
CA PHE A 2 18.68 -5.33 27.14
C PHE A 2 17.13 -5.31 27.17
N LEU A 3 16.52 -5.08 28.35
CA LEU A 3 15.05 -5.05 28.47
C LEU A 3 14.43 -3.88 27.71
N HIS A 4 15.13 -2.74 27.67
CA HIS A 4 14.68 -1.55 26.94
C HIS A 4 14.69 -1.78 25.43
N LEU A 5 15.71 -2.48 24.89
CA LEU A 5 15.77 -2.84 23.47
C LEU A 5 14.61 -3.77 23.10
N ARG A 6 14.35 -4.83 23.88
CA ARG A 6 13.21 -5.74 23.62
C ARG A 6 11.87 -5.01 23.64
N LYS A 7 11.67 -4.10 24.58
CA LYS A 7 10.46 -3.28 24.66
C LYS A 7 10.33 -2.36 23.44
N ALA A 8 11.42 -1.69 23.04
CA ALA A 8 11.44 -0.82 21.87
C ALA A 8 11.13 -1.59 20.58
N VAL A 9 11.71 -2.77 20.39
CA VAL A 9 11.43 -3.64 19.22
C VAL A 9 9.95 -4.05 19.19
N LYS A 10 9.39 -4.53 20.30
CA LYS A 10 7.96 -4.88 20.36
C LYS A 10 7.02 -3.71 20.08
N GLN A 11 7.42 -2.51 20.53
CA GLN A 11 6.66 -1.30 20.24
C GLN A 11 6.70 -0.99 18.75
N ALA A 12 7.88 -1.07 18.12
CA ALA A 12 8.03 -0.88 16.68
C ALA A 12 7.22 -1.91 15.87
N GLU A 13 7.22 -3.19 16.25
CA GLU A 13 6.38 -4.23 15.63
C GLU A 13 4.87 -3.91 15.77
N THR A 14 4.46 -3.41 16.94
CA THR A 14 3.07 -3.01 17.18
C THR A 14 2.65 -1.83 16.30
N ASP A 15 3.53 -0.85 16.15
CA ASP A 15 3.26 0.33 15.33
C ASP A 15 3.30 0.01 13.83
N ALA A 16 4.21 -0.88 13.40
CA ALA A 16 4.22 -1.43 12.05
C ALA A 16 2.92 -2.20 11.74
N ASN A 17 2.39 -2.97 12.68
CA ASN A 17 1.10 -3.65 12.52
C ASN A 17 -0.06 -2.67 12.35
N LYS A 18 -0.07 -1.56 13.12
CA LYS A 18 -1.09 -0.51 12.95
C LYS A 18 -0.98 0.15 11.59
N LEU A 19 0.23 0.46 11.13
CA LEU A 19 0.46 0.98 9.79
C LEU A 19 -0.07 0.03 8.72
N ASN A 20 0.27 -1.26 8.81
CA ASN A 20 -0.23 -2.26 7.86
C ASN A 20 -1.76 -2.31 7.83
N ILE A 21 -2.43 -2.25 8.99
CA ILE A 21 -3.90 -2.17 9.04
C ILE A 21 -4.43 -0.93 8.31
N SER A 22 -3.78 0.23 8.49
CA SER A 22 -4.16 1.44 7.77
C SER A 22 -3.98 1.32 6.26
N LEU A 23 -2.87 0.72 5.79
CA LEU A 23 -2.64 0.48 4.36
C LEU A 23 -3.67 -0.51 3.78
N GLN A 24 -4.03 -1.55 4.52
CA GLN A 24 -5.08 -2.50 4.13
C GLN A 24 -6.46 -1.84 4.08
N ASN A 25 -6.74 -0.86 4.95
CA ASN A 25 -7.97 -0.09 4.87
C ASN A 25 -8.02 0.76 3.60
N ILE A 26 -6.91 1.41 3.20
CA ILE A 26 -6.83 2.10 1.90
C ILE A 26 -7.10 1.11 0.77
N TRP A 27 -6.44 -0.04 0.77
CA TRP A 27 -6.60 -1.08 -0.26
C TRP A 27 -8.05 -1.52 -0.43
N ARG A 28 -8.82 -1.64 0.65
CA ARG A 28 -10.25 -2.01 0.62
C ARG A 28 -11.16 -0.99 -0.09
N HIS A 29 -10.72 0.25 -0.22
CA HIS A 29 -11.45 1.28 -0.95
C HIS A 29 -11.11 1.31 -2.44
N LEU A 30 -10.10 0.55 -2.87
CA LEU A 30 -9.69 0.48 -4.27
C LEU A 30 -10.48 -0.60 -5.00
N VAL A 31 -10.71 -0.36 -6.29
CA VAL A 31 -11.35 -1.31 -7.20
C VAL A 31 -10.35 -1.64 -8.30
N PHE A 32 -10.06 -2.94 -8.48
CA PHE A 32 -9.12 -3.41 -9.49
C PHE A 32 -9.86 -4.13 -10.62
N TYR A 33 -9.66 -3.68 -11.86
CA TYR A 33 -10.28 -4.24 -13.05
C TYR A 33 -9.24 -4.89 -13.96
N GLY A 34 -9.54 -6.08 -14.49
CA GLY A 34 -8.63 -6.81 -15.40
C GLY A 34 -7.47 -7.54 -14.72
N PHE A 35 -7.45 -7.61 -13.38
CA PHE A 35 -6.47 -8.36 -12.60
C PHE A 35 -6.93 -9.79 -12.30
N GLN A 36 -5.98 -10.70 -12.09
CA GLN A 36 -6.29 -12.04 -11.55
C GLN A 36 -6.38 -11.96 -10.03
N ALA A 37 -7.21 -12.80 -9.41
CA ALA A 37 -7.50 -12.72 -7.98
C ALA A 37 -6.26 -12.93 -7.08
N ASP A 38 -5.28 -13.69 -7.56
CA ASP A 38 -4.01 -13.98 -6.91
C ASP A 38 -2.84 -13.07 -7.35
N ASP A 39 -3.11 -12.11 -8.24
CA ASP A 39 -2.14 -11.18 -8.81
C ASP A 39 -2.71 -9.75 -8.80
N LEU A 40 -3.02 -9.27 -7.59
CA LEU A 40 -3.56 -7.94 -7.34
C LEU A 40 -2.46 -6.98 -6.88
N PRO A 41 -2.56 -5.69 -7.22
CA PRO A 41 -1.69 -4.66 -6.67
C PRO A 41 -1.79 -4.59 -5.14
N THR A 42 -0.73 -4.14 -4.48
CA THR A 42 -0.69 -3.93 -3.03
C THR A 42 -0.48 -2.46 -2.69
N VAL A 43 -1.07 -2.00 -1.57
CA VAL A 43 -0.75 -0.68 -1.02
C VAL A 43 0.45 -0.84 -0.10
N SER A 44 1.51 -0.08 -0.36
CA SER A 44 2.77 -0.10 0.38
C SER A 44 3.17 1.32 0.80
N MET A 45 4.16 1.41 1.67
CA MET A 45 4.79 2.66 2.07
C MET A 45 6.29 2.57 1.77
N GLY A 46 6.81 3.55 1.04
CA GLY A 46 8.22 3.65 0.66
C GLY A 46 9.13 4.13 1.78
N ALA A 47 10.38 4.44 1.45
CA ALA A 47 11.30 5.07 2.40
C ALA A 47 10.81 6.49 2.75
N GLY A 48 10.39 6.69 4.00
CA GLY A 48 9.76 7.94 4.44
C GLY A 48 8.30 7.69 4.83
N ASP A 49 7.40 8.51 4.30
CA ASP A 49 5.96 8.50 4.56
C ASP A 49 5.10 8.40 3.28
N GLU A 50 5.73 8.14 2.14
CA GLU A 50 5.07 8.07 0.84
C GLU A 50 4.31 6.75 0.66
N ILE A 51 3.03 6.84 0.30
CA ILE A 51 2.16 5.69 0.03
C ILE A 51 2.10 5.45 -1.48
N PHE A 52 2.25 4.18 -1.87
CA PHE A 52 2.22 3.75 -3.26
C PHE A 52 1.33 2.52 -3.44
N LEU A 53 0.80 2.40 -4.65
CA LEU A 53 0.25 1.18 -5.19
C LEU A 53 1.34 0.47 -5.98
N VAL A 54 1.63 -0.79 -5.63
CA VAL A 54 2.72 -1.57 -6.21
C VAL A 54 2.15 -2.76 -6.97
N TYR A 55 2.57 -2.93 -8.23
CA TYR A 55 2.23 -4.10 -9.02
C TYR A 55 3.43 -4.50 -9.88
N ARG A 56 3.93 -5.72 -9.65
CA ARG A 56 5.05 -6.33 -10.40
C ARG A 56 6.32 -5.46 -10.51
N GLY A 57 6.57 -4.62 -9.51
CA GLY A 57 7.74 -3.73 -9.47
C GLY A 57 7.50 -2.33 -10.04
N SER A 58 6.33 -2.06 -10.63
CA SER A 58 5.88 -0.71 -10.98
C SER A 58 5.07 -0.11 -9.84
N GLU A 59 5.17 1.21 -9.70
CA GLU A 59 4.57 1.98 -8.61
C GLU A 59 3.71 3.11 -9.14
N ILE A 60 2.59 3.36 -8.46
CA ILE A 60 1.72 4.52 -8.66
C ILE A 60 1.63 5.25 -7.31
N ASP A 61 1.94 6.54 -7.27
CA ASP A 61 1.82 7.34 -6.05
C ASP A 61 0.37 7.59 -5.62
N ALA A 62 0.19 7.90 -4.34
CA ALA A 62 -1.13 8.16 -3.77
C ALA A 62 -1.95 9.24 -4.49
N PRO A 63 -1.43 10.45 -4.74
CA PRO A 63 -2.14 11.44 -5.56
C PRO A 63 -2.64 10.89 -6.90
N THR A 64 -1.81 10.11 -7.61
CA THR A 64 -2.15 9.57 -8.92
C THR A 64 -3.25 8.51 -8.84
N PHE A 65 -3.15 7.50 -7.96
CA PHE A 65 -4.19 6.47 -7.88
C PHE A 65 -5.51 6.98 -7.28
N ILE A 66 -5.45 8.00 -6.42
CA ILE A 66 -6.67 8.69 -5.94
C ILE A 66 -7.37 9.34 -7.12
N LYS A 67 -6.64 10.07 -7.96
CA LYS A 67 -7.20 10.71 -9.14
C LYS A 67 -7.84 9.69 -10.10
N ILE A 68 -7.16 8.57 -10.38
CA ILE A 68 -7.71 7.49 -11.22
C ILE A 68 -9.01 6.93 -10.61
N MET A 69 -9.02 6.68 -9.30
CA MET A 69 -10.23 6.22 -8.61
C MET A 69 -11.37 7.26 -8.64
N GLU A 70 -11.06 8.56 -8.61
CA GLU A 70 -12.06 9.64 -8.71
C GLU A 70 -12.61 9.82 -10.13
N GLU A 71 -11.77 9.64 -11.16
CA GLU A 71 -12.14 9.85 -12.57
C GLU A 71 -12.80 8.61 -13.19
N ASP A 72 -12.22 7.43 -12.98
CA ASP A 72 -12.61 6.18 -13.66
C ASP A 72 -13.32 5.18 -12.72
N GLY A 73 -13.12 5.30 -11.41
CA GLY A 73 -13.74 4.43 -10.41
C GLY A 73 -13.06 3.06 -10.22
N TYR A 74 -11.99 2.78 -10.98
CA TYR A 74 -11.21 1.55 -10.88
C TYR A 74 -9.80 1.76 -11.44
N ILE A 75 -8.87 0.89 -11.02
CA ILE A 75 -7.48 0.83 -11.49
C ILE A 75 -7.32 -0.41 -12.37
N THR A 76 -6.58 -0.26 -13.46
CA THR A 76 -6.25 -1.26 -14.47
C THR A 76 -4.75 -1.57 -14.51
N LYS A 77 -4.33 -2.51 -15.34
CA LYS A 77 -2.91 -2.84 -15.51
C LYS A 77 -2.17 -1.76 -16.28
N GLU A 78 -2.87 -1.09 -17.18
CA GLU A 78 -2.36 -0.03 -18.06
C GLU A 78 -1.99 1.24 -17.29
N ASP A 79 -2.56 1.43 -16.09
CA ASP A 79 -2.22 2.54 -15.19
C ASP A 79 -0.82 2.40 -14.57
N PHE A 80 -0.29 1.18 -14.55
CA PHE A 80 1.09 0.93 -14.15
C PHE A 80 2.00 1.12 -15.37
N ILE A 81 2.95 2.04 -15.28
CA ILE A 81 4.02 2.17 -16.28
C ILE A 81 4.94 0.94 -16.09
N LEU A 82 4.65 -0.13 -16.83
CA LEU A 82 5.38 -1.41 -16.84
C LEU A 82 6.46 -1.44 -17.93
#